data_AF-A0A2D6TNU9-F1
#
_entry.id   AF-A0A2D6TNU9-F1
#
_cell.length_a   1.000
_cell.length_b   1.000
_cell.length_c   1.000
_cell.angle_alpha   90.00
_cell.angle_beta   90.00
_cell.angle_gamma   90.00
#
_symmetry.space_group_name_H-M   'P 1'
#
loop_
_entity.id
_entity.type
_entity.pdbx_description
1 polymer ?
#
loop_
_entity_poly.entity_id
_entity_poly.type
_entity_poly.pdbx_seq_one_letter_code
_entity_poly.pdbx_strand_id
1 'polypeptide(L)'
;MEYKIKRRFILGISLLLFALLYFFKNTSSLLRIFATLAGLVSFYIFDHYFNINFELKHYLYILIIAFFGILLSPLYFISENYDKILHLVIPILTGGIVFFLVNKQNLTLKWKLVTTLLFTISILTIFEVIEFSLDKLWDLKLQGIYIRDITGLEKFNIIMDKNDDTMIDLIIGILGSLIFTFYNIIKSMINRVKWSSRRFIK
;
A
#
# COMPACT_ATOMS: atom_id res chain seq x y z
N MET A 1 23.12 13.69 6.65
CA MET A 1 22.11 14.76 6.55
C MET A 1 20.72 14.22 6.23
N GLU A 2 20.64 13.19 5.37
CA GLU A 2 19.39 12.56 4.91
C GLU A 2 18.50 11.97 6.04
N TYR A 3 19.08 11.29 7.03
CA TYR A 3 18.34 10.73 8.18
C TYR A 3 17.60 11.79 9.01
N LYS A 4 18.17 12.99 9.16
CA LYS A 4 17.52 14.09 9.90
C LYS A 4 16.24 14.55 9.18
N ILE A 5 16.24 14.54 7.84
CA ILE A 5 15.07 14.91 7.03
C ILE A 5 13.99 13.82 7.15
N LYS A 6 14.36 12.54 6.97
CA LYS A 6 13.43 11.40 7.12
C LYS A 6 12.75 11.40 8.50
N ARG A 7 13.54 11.60 9.57
CA ARG A 7 13.04 11.72 10.93
C ARG A 7 12.08 12.91 11.10
N ARG A 8 12.44 14.09 10.59
CA ARG A 8 11.57 15.29 10.64
C ARG A 8 10.27 15.08 9.87
N PHE A 9 10.32 14.40 8.73
CA PHE A 9 9.15 14.06 7.93
C PHE A 9 8.20 13.15 8.71
N ILE A 10 8.70 12.06 9.30
CA ILE A 10 7.90 11.15 10.14
C ILE A 10 7.33 11.88 11.34
N LEU A 11 8.12 12.70 12.05
CA LEU A 11 7.65 13.48 13.19
C LEU A 11 6.57 14.49 12.77
N GLY A 12 6.75 15.19 11.65
CA GLY A 12 5.78 16.13 11.12
C GLY A 12 4.45 15.46 10.77
N ILE A 13 4.50 14.30 10.12
CA ILE A 13 3.31 13.48 9.84
C ILE A 13 2.67 13.01 11.13
N SER A 14 3.48 12.54 12.09
CA SER A 14 2.95 12.05 13.36
C SER A 14 2.19 13.16 14.08
N LEU A 15 2.73 14.38 14.10
CA LEU A 15 2.05 15.55 14.66
C LEU A 15 0.75 15.90 13.91
N LEU A 16 0.75 15.80 12.57
CA LEU A 16 -0.46 16.02 11.78
C LEU A 16 -1.54 14.97 12.08
N LEU A 17 -1.15 13.70 12.20
CA LEU A 17 -2.05 12.60 12.59
C LEU A 17 -2.59 12.79 14.02
N PHE A 18 -1.76 13.30 14.93
CA PHE A 18 -2.20 13.71 16.27
C PHE A 18 -3.18 14.89 16.25
N ALA A 19 -3.03 15.84 15.33
CA ALA A 19 -4.03 16.89 15.15
C ALA A 19 -5.36 16.32 14.64
N LEU A 20 -5.32 15.34 13.72
CA LEU A 20 -6.52 14.64 13.24
C LEU A 20 -7.21 13.82 14.36
N LEU A 21 -6.44 13.19 15.27
CA LEU A 21 -6.97 12.52 16.47
C LEU A 21 -7.91 13.41 17.28
N TYR A 22 -7.58 14.70 17.40
CA TYR A 22 -8.37 15.65 18.17
C TYR A 22 -9.77 15.86 17.60
N PHE A 23 -9.92 15.79 16.26
CA PHE A 23 -11.19 16.01 15.58
C PHE A 23 -12.08 14.77 15.51
N PHE A 24 -11.50 13.55 15.55
CA PHE A 24 -12.23 12.29 15.38
C PHE A 24 -12.24 11.45 16.66
N LYS A 25 -12.84 11.98 17.74
CA LYS A 25 -12.92 11.36 19.09
C LYS A 25 -13.83 10.12 19.15
N ASN A 26 -13.50 9.06 18.43
CA ASN A 26 -14.09 7.73 18.60
C ASN A 26 -12.98 6.72 18.88
N THR A 27 -13.21 5.76 19.78
CA THR A 27 -12.26 4.69 20.14
C THR A 27 -11.73 3.95 18.91
N SER A 28 -12.59 3.73 17.91
CA SER A 28 -12.19 3.16 16.60
C SER A 28 -11.15 4.02 15.87
N SER A 29 -11.25 5.35 15.95
CA SER A 29 -10.29 6.27 15.33
C SER A 29 -8.95 6.28 16.06
N LEU A 30 -8.95 6.14 17.39
CA LEU A 30 -7.70 6.04 18.15
C LEU A 30 -6.90 4.81 17.77
N LEU A 31 -7.55 3.65 17.66
CA LEU A 31 -6.90 2.41 17.23
C LEU A 31 -6.29 2.54 15.83
N ARG A 32 -7.04 3.11 14.86
CA ARG A 32 -6.54 3.33 13.50
C ARG A 32 -5.33 4.25 13.47
N ILE A 33 -5.36 5.35 14.22
CA ILE A 33 -4.23 6.30 14.23
C ILE A 33 -3.00 5.66 14.89
N PHE A 34 -3.20 4.92 15.98
CA PHE A 34 -2.11 4.17 16.60
C PHE A 34 -1.54 3.13 15.62
N ALA A 35 -2.37 2.38 14.91
CA ALA A 35 -1.93 1.41 13.90
C ALA A 35 -1.17 2.08 12.74
N THR A 36 -1.65 3.22 12.22
CA THR A 36 -0.94 4.01 11.21
C THR A 36 0.43 4.47 11.72
N LEU A 37 0.49 5.06 12.93
CA LEU A 37 1.76 5.49 13.54
C LEU A 37 2.72 4.32 13.77
N ALA A 38 2.21 3.20 14.29
CA ALA A 38 2.99 1.99 14.52
C ALA A 38 3.56 1.45 13.22
N GLY A 39 2.80 1.46 12.11
CA GLY A 39 3.27 1.09 10.78
C GLY A 39 4.41 1.99 10.29
N LEU A 40 4.25 3.32 10.40
CA LEU A 40 5.27 4.30 10.01
C LEU A 40 6.57 4.14 10.84
N VAL A 41 6.44 3.98 12.16
CA VAL A 41 7.57 3.80 13.06
C VAL A 41 8.26 2.47 12.80
N SER A 42 7.50 1.39 12.61
CA SER A 42 8.06 0.07 12.30
C SER A 42 8.86 0.09 10.99
N PHE A 43 8.35 0.75 9.95
CA PHE A 43 9.07 0.92 8.70
C PHE A 43 10.38 1.70 8.87
N TYR A 44 10.37 2.78 9.67
CA TYR A 44 11.58 3.53 9.99
C TYR A 44 12.60 2.72 10.78
N ILE A 45 12.15 1.98 11.81
CA ILE A 45 13.01 1.09 12.60
C ILE A 45 13.64 0.03 11.69
N PHE A 46 12.84 -0.56 10.79
CA PHE A 46 13.33 -1.56 9.84
C PHE A 46 14.38 -0.98 8.88
N ASP A 47 14.13 0.20 8.29
CA ASP A 47 15.11 0.88 7.43
C ASP A 47 16.42 1.17 8.18
N HIS A 48 16.31 1.65 9.42
CA HIS A 48 17.44 2.03 10.25
C HIS A 48 18.27 0.82 10.70
N TYR A 49 17.62 -0.20 11.28
CA TYR A 49 18.29 -1.34 11.89
C TYR A 49 18.96 -2.25 10.85
N PHE A 50 18.30 -2.44 9.70
CA PHE A 50 18.85 -3.25 8.60
C PHE A 50 19.68 -2.42 7.60
N ASN A 51 19.88 -1.12 7.87
CA ASN A 51 20.64 -0.20 7.02
C ASN A 51 20.21 -0.27 5.53
N ILE A 52 18.91 -0.28 5.31
CA ILE A 52 18.33 -0.46 3.97
C ILE A 52 18.45 0.83 3.16
N ASN A 53 18.59 1.99 3.79
CA ASN A 53 18.75 3.28 3.10
C ASN A 53 17.63 3.57 2.10
N PHE A 54 16.37 3.34 2.47
CA PHE A 54 15.21 3.72 1.64
C PHE A 54 15.18 5.23 1.37
N GLU A 55 14.97 5.63 0.12
CA GLU A 55 14.76 7.05 -0.24
C GLU A 55 13.43 7.60 0.29
N LEU A 56 13.30 8.93 0.39
CA LEU A 56 12.09 9.62 0.87
C LEU A 56 10.81 9.21 0.14
N LYS A 57 10.88 8.91 -1.16
CA LYS A 57 9.72 8.45 -1.95
C LYS A 57 9.11 7.15 -1.41
N HIS A 58 9.92 6.25 -0.84
CA HIS A 58 9.40 5.00 -0.27
C HIS A 58 8.69 5.24 1.06
N TYR A 59 9.17 6.20 1.86
CA TYR A 59 8.45 6.67 3.05
C TYR A 59 7.10 7.29 2.66
N LEU A 60 7.04 8.03 1.55
CA LEU A 60 5.77 8.54 1.02
C LEU A 60 4.85 7.41 0.56
N TYR A 61 5.37 6.34 -0.06
CA TYR A 61 4.57 5.17 -0.43
C TYR A 61 3.95 4.51 0.80
N ILE A 62 4.74 4.24 1.84
CA ILE A 62 4.25 3.68 3.10
C ILE A 62 3.25 4.61 3.79
N LEU A 63 3.47 5.92 3.74
CA LEU A 63 2.51 6.89 4.25
C LEU A 63 1.16 6.78 3.55
N ILE A 64 1.16 6.74 2.21
CA ILE A 64 -0.07 6.62 1.43
C ILE A 64 -0.78 5.31 1.79
N ILE A 65 -0.05 4.19 1.83
CA ILE A 65 -0.61 2.88 2.20
C ILE A 65 -1.22 2.94 3.61
N ALA A 66 -0.49 3.43 4.61
CA ALA A 66 -0.97 3.46 6.00
C ALA A 66 -2.09 4.47 6.22
N PHE A 67 -2.10 5.58 5.48
CA PHE A 67 -3.14 6.60 5.56
C PHE A 67 -4.44 6.13 4.92
N PHE A 68 -4.39 5.65 3.68
CA PHE A 68 -5.61 5.22 3.00
C PHE A 68 -6.08 3.82 3.44
N GLY A 69 -5.18 2.87 3.63
CA GLY A 69 -5.54 1.50 4.03
C GLY A 69 -5.95 1.35 5.50
N ILE A 70 -5.37 2.15 6.41
CA ILE A 70 -5.65 2.00 7.85
C ILE A 70 -6.44 3.18 8.40
N LEU A 71 -5.94 4.41 8.21
CA LEU A 71 -6.57 5.58 8.84
C LEU A 71 -7.94 5.89 8.25
N LEU A 72 -8.04 5.84 6.92
CA LEU A 72 -9.26 6.10 6.17
C LEU A 72 -10.08 4.85 5.84
N SER A 73 -9.79 3.72 6.50
CA SER A 73 -10.63 2.52 6.38
C SER A 73 -12.13 2.72 6.65
N PRO A 74 -12.64 3.66 7.49
CA PRO A 74 -14.10 3.82 7.58
C PRO A 74 -14.77 4.27 6.27
N LEU A 75 -14.02 4.73 5.27
CA LEU A 75 -14.56 5.00 3.93
C LEU A 75 -15.06 3.72 3.22
N TYR A 76 -14.62 2.53 3.64
CA TYR A 76 -15.14 1.24 3.17
C TYR A 76 -16.65 1.13 3.30
N PHE A 77 -17.23 1.70 4.35
CA PHE A 77 -18.66 1.63 4.63
C PHE A 77 -19.48 2.71 3.91
N ILE A 78 -18.82 3.58 3.14
CA ILE A 78 -19.43 4.73 2.45
C ILE A 78 -19.37 4.54 0.94
N SER A 79 -18.31 3.91 0.41
CA SER A 79 -18.13 3.73 -1.02
C SER A 79 -17.67 2.32 -1.36
N GLU A 80 -18.45 1.66 -2.21
CA GLU A 80 -18.20 0.29 -2.72
C GLU A 80 -16.87 0.17 -3.46
N ASN A 81 -16.45 1.25 -4.12
CA ASN A 81 -15.24 1.26 -4.95
C ASN A 81 -13.98 1.61 -4.17
N TYR A 82 -14.10 2.11 -2.93
CA TYR A 82 -12.95 2.58 -2.18
C TYR A 82 -11.91 1.48 -2.00
N ASP A 83 -12.37 0.28 -1.65
CA ASP A 83 -11.52 -0.88 -1.49
C ASP A 83 -10.84 -1.33 -2.78
N LYS A 84 -11.61 -1.38 -3.86
CA LYS A 84 -11.09 -1.80 -5.17
C LYS A 84 -10.02 -0.84 -5.68
N ILE A 85 -10.15 0.45 -5.38
CA ILE A 85 -9.11 1.44 -5.68
C ILE A 85 -7.84 1.17 -4.85
N LEU A 86 -7.97 0.82 -3.57
CA LEU A 86 -6.82 0.49 -2.73
C LEU A 86 -6.12 -0.78 -3.18
N HIS A 87 -6.89 -1.82 -3.50
CA HIS A 87 -6.36 -3.06 -4.07
C HIS A 87 -5.63 -2.83 -5.38
N LEU A 88 -5.96 -1.80 -6.15
CA LEU A 88 -5.18 -1.43 -7.34
C LEU A 88 -3.90 -0.66 -7.00
N VAL A 89 -4.01 0.35 -6.13
CA VAL A 89 -2.94 1.33 -5.87
C VAL A 89 -1.86 0.76 -4.94
N ILE A 90 -2.24 0.05 -3.88
CA ILE A 90 -1.30 -0.47 -2.88
C ILE A 90 -0.27 -1.41 -3.51
N PRO A 91 -0.63 -2.38 -4.38
CA PRO A 91 0.35 -3.24 -5.03
C PRO A 91 1.31 -2.49 -5.97
N ILE A 92 0.89 -1.39 -6.59
CA ILE A 92 1.80 -0.53 -7.39
C ILE A 92 2.87 0.08 -6.48
N LEU A 93 2.46 0.63 -5.33
CA LEU A 93 3.36 1.26 -4.36
C LEU A 93 4.28 0.23 -3.70
N THR A 94 3.74 -0.91 -3.27
CA THR A 94 4.48 -2.04 -2.72
C THR A 94 5.48 -2.59 -3.73
N GLY A 95 5.09 -2.72 -5.00
CA GLY A 95 6.00 -3.08 -6.09
C GLY A 95 7.19 -2.13 -6.19
N GLY A 96 6.99 -0.82 -5.99
CA GLY A 96 8.07 0.17 -5.93
C GLY A 96 9.07 -0.07 -4.79
N ILE A 97 8.58 -0.44 -3.61
CA ILE A 97 9.41 -0.76 -2.44
C ILE A 97 10.18 -2.07 -2.65
N VAL A 98 9.48 -3.12 -3.08
CA VAL A 98 10.09 -4.44 -3.35
C VAL A 98 11.13 -4.32 -4.46
N PHE A 99 10.81 -3.60 -5.55
CA PHE A 99 11.76 -3.39 -6.63
C PHE A 99 13.01 -2.64 -6.18
N PHE A 100 12.89 -1.67 -5.28
CA PHE A 100 14.06 -1.00 -4.69
C PHE A 100 14.99 -1.99 -3.97
N LEU A 101 14.44 -2.91 -3.18
CA LEU A 101 15.21 -3.96 -2.50
C LEU A 101 15.86 -4.92 -3.49
N VAL A 102 15.08 -5.41 -4.45
CA VAL A 102 15.54 -6.35 -5.49
C VAL A 102 16.57 -5.70 -6.42
N ASN A 103 16.49 -4.39 -6.66
CA ASN A 103 17.42 -3.70 -7.54
C ASN A 103 18.86 -3.65 -7.00
N LYS A 104 19.04 -3.82 -5.69
CA LYS A 104 20.36 -3.94 -5.05
C LYS A 104 21.04 -5.28 -5.30
N GLN A 105 20.30 -6.27 -5.77
CA GLN A 105 20.83 -7.59 -6.10
C GLN A 105 21.43 -7.60 -7.50
N ASN A 106 22.41 -8.49 -7.72
CA ASN A 106 23.07 -8.68 -9.02
C ASN A 106 22.22 -9.54 -9.96
N LEU A 107 21.05 -9.03 -10.34
CA LEU A 107 20.08 -9.69 -11.21
C LEU A 107 19.88 -8.88 -12.49
N THR A 108 19.58 -9.58 -13.59
CA THR A 108 19.14 -8.90 -14.82
C THR A 108 17.77 -8.26 -14.60
N LEU A 109 17.44 -7.20 -15.35
CA LEU A 109 16.16 -6.49 -15.21
C LEU A 109 14.96 -7.44 -15.29
N LYS A 110 14.99 -8.43 -16.19
CA LYS A 110 13.96 -9.46 -16.32
C LYS A 110 13.70 -10.16 -14.99
N TRP A 111 14.76 -10.66 -14.33
CA TRP A 111 14.63 -11.34 -13.05
C TRP A 111 14.24 -10.40 -11.92
N LYS A 112 14.73 -9.15 -11.93
CA LYS A 112 14.31 -8.14 -10.94
C LYS A 112 12.79 -7.90 -10.98
N LEU A 113 12.23 -7.78 -12.18
CA LEU A 113 10.80 -7.58 -12.38
C LEU A 113 9.98 -8.82 -12.00
N VAL A 114 10.40 -10.02 -12.41
CA VAL A 114 9.73 -11.27 -12.04
C VAL A 114 9.71 -11.46 -10.52
N THR A 115 10.86 -11.28 -9.86
CA THR A 115 10.95 -11.37 -8.39
C THR A 115 10.04 -10.34 -7.74
N THR A 116 10.03 -9.09 -8.22
CA THR A 116 9.16 -8.04 -7.67
C THR A 116 7.68 -8.40 -7.81
N LEU A 117 7.26 -8.87 -8.99
CA LEU A 117 5.89 -9.28 -9.25
C LEU A 117 5.46 -10.40 -8.30
N LEU A 118 6.25 -11.46 -8.19
CA LEU A 118 5.93 -12.62 -7.33
C LEU A 118 5.88 -12.23 -5.85
N PHE A 119 6.82 -11.42 -5.36
CA PHE A 119 6.80 -10.93 -3.98
C PHE A 119 5.60 -10.04 -3.70
N THR A 120 5.23 -9.15 -4.64
CA THR A 120 4.09 -8.26 -4.46
C THR A 120 2.77 -9.04 -4.41
N ILE A 121 2.59 -10.01 -5.33
CA ILE A 121 1.42 -10.91 -5.30
C ILE A 121 1.40 -11.74 -4.01
N SER A 122 2.55 -12.25 -3.56
CA SER A 122 2.63 -13.02 -2.31
C SER A 122 2.21 -12.17 -1.10
N ILE A 123 2.65 -10.91 -1.04
CA ILE A 123 2.24 -9.98 0.02
C ILE A 123 0.73 -9.74 -0.04
N LEU A 124 0.18 -9.46 -1.24
CA LEU A 124 -1.26 -9.29 -1.45
C LEU A 124 -2.05 -10.51 -0.94
N THR A 125 -1.67 -11.71 -1.35
CA THR A 125 -2.35 -12.95 -0.91
C THR A 125 -2.26 -13.16 0.60
N ILE A 126 -1.13 -12.81 1.23
CA ILE A 126 -1.01 -12.88 2.68
C ILE A 126 -1.98 -11.91 3.37
N PHE A 127 -2.16 -10.69 2.84
CA PHE A 127 -3.12 -9.74 3.39
C PHE A 127 -4.56 -10.26 3.31
N GLU A 128 -4.99 -10.79 2.16
CA GLU A 128 -6.32 -11.42 2.02
C GLU A 128 -6.55 -12.56 3.02
N VAL A 129 -5.53 -13.40 3.23
CA VAL A 129 -5.60 -14.49 4.21
C VAL A 129 -5.68 -13.95 5.64
N ILE A 130 -4.98 -12.86 5.94
CA ILE A 130 -5.08 -12.18 7.23
C ILE A 130 -6.49 -11.64 7.42
N GLU A 131 -7.05 -10.94 6.43
CA GLU A 131 -8.41 -10.40 6.49
C GLU A 131 -9.45 -11.50 6.71
N PHE A 132 -9.37 -12.59 5.94
CA PHE A 132 -10.20 -13.78 6.16
C PHE A 132 -10.09 -14.31 7.59
N SER A 133 -8.87 -14.42 8.10
CA SER A 133 -8.63 -14.93 9.46
C SER A 133 -9.19 -13.99 10.52
N LEU A 134 -9.01 -12.69 10.34
CA LEU A 134 -9.50 -11.66 11.24
C LEU A 134 -11.04 -11.63 11.24
N ASP A 135 -11.66 -11.75 10.08
CA ASP A 135 -13.11 -11.83 9.94
C ASP A 135 -13.68 -13.06 10.62
N LYS A 136 -13.04 -14.21 10.46
CA LYS A 136 -13.46 -15.45 11.10
C LYS A 136 -13.34 -15.42 12.62
N LEU A 137 -12.32 -14.74 13.16
CA LEU A 137 -12.03 -14.71 14.59
C LEU A 137 -12.74 -13.57 15.34
N TRP A 138 -12.95 -12.43 14.69
CA TRP A 138 -13.42 -11.20 15.35
C TRP A 138 -14.59 -10.49 14.63
N ASP A 139 -15.09 -11.01 13.52
CA ASP A 139 -16.20 -10.42 12.74
C ASP A 139 -15.98 -8.94 12.37
N LEU A 140 -14.74 -8.63 11.96
CA LEU A 140 -14.32 -7.26 11.66
C LEU A 140 -14.91 -6.69 10.36
N LYS A 141 -15.50 -7.53 9.51
CA LYS A 141 -16.10 -7.14 8.21
C LYS A 141 -15.07 -6.49 7.29
N LEU A 142 -13.86 -7.06 7.27
CA LEU A 142 -12.77 -6.70 6.37
C LEU A 142 -13.01 -7.27 4.97
N GLN A 143 -13.72 -8.39 4.86
CA GLN A 143 -14.10 -9.00 3.58
C GLN A 143 -15.60 -8.87 3.32
N GLY A 144 -15.95 -8.60 2.08
CA GLY A 144 -17.30 -8.29 1.60
C GLY A 144 -17.55 -6.78 1.54
N ILE A 145 -18.47 -6.36 0.67
CA ILE A 145 -18.85 -4.95 0.55
C ILE A 145 -20.09 -4.67 1.40
N TYR A 146 -19.90 -3.90 2.47
CA TYR A 146 -20.96 -3.47 3.39
C TYR A 146 -21.17 -1.97 3.30
N ILE A 147 -22.32 -1.53 2.83
CA ILE A 147 -22.66 -0.10 2.79
C ILE A 147 -23.58 0.26 3.95
N ARG A 148 -23.22 1.30 4.69
CA ARG A 148 -24.03 1.81 5.79
C ARG A 148 -25.32 2.42 5.24
N ASP A 149 -26.45 1.99 5.77
CA ASP A 149 -27.73 2.62 5.48
C ASP A 149 -27.77 4.06 6.02
N ILE A 150 -28.07 5.01 5.14
CA ILE A 150 -28.15 6.45 5.42
C ILE A 150 -29.38 6.77 6.30
N THR A 151 -30.38 5.88 6.34
CA THR A 151 -31.61 6.05 7.12
C THR A 151 -31.43 5.87 8.64
N GLY A 152 -30.22 5.55 9.11
CA GLY A 152 -29.82 5.71 10.53
C GLY A 152 -30.01 4.50 11.44
N LEU A 153 -30.38 3.32 10.90
CA LEU A 153 -30.65 2.12 11.71
C LEU A 153 -29.42 1.22 11.97
N GLU A 154 -28.19 1.71 11.80
CA GLU A 154 -26.93 0.92 11.96
C GLU A 154 -26.92 -0.40 11.16
N LYS A 155 -27.79 -0.54 10.16
CA LYS A 155 -27.84 -1.72 9.29
C LYS A 155 -26.85 -1.53 8.14
N PHE A 156 -26.10 -2.59 7.87
CA PHE A 156 -25.27 -2.68 6.69
C PHE A 156 -26.02 -3.42 5.59
N ASN A 157 -26.07 -2.82 4.40
CA ASN A 157 -26.50 -3.50 3.20
C ASN A 157 -25.30 -4.25 2.62
N ILE A 158 -25.44 -5.57 2.48
CA ILE A 158 -24.42 -6.42 1.86
C ILE A 158 -24.62 -6.32 0.35
N ILE A 159 -23.60 -5.82 -0.34
CA ILE A 159 -23.62 -5.64 -1.81
C ILE A 159 -22.86 -6.76 -2.50
N MET A 160 -21.83 -7.28 -1.85
CA MET A 160 -21.00 -8.37 -2.34
C MET A 160 -20.62 -9.26 -1.18
N ASP A 161 -20.68 -10.58 -1.38
CA ASP A 161 -20.24 -11.53 -0.37
C ASP A 161 -18.72 -11.59 -0.26
N LYS A 162 -18.23 -12.20 0.81
CA LYS A 162 -16.81 -12.22 1.17
C LYS A 162 -15.93 -12.91 0.12
N ASN A 163 -16.41 -13.98 -0.52
CA ASN A 163 -15.59 -14.75 -1.45
C ASN A 163 -15.44 -13.99 -2.77
N ASP A 164 -16.54 -13.46 -3.29
CA ASP A 164 -16.54 -12.66 -4.52
C ASP A 164 -15.66 -11.41 -4.36
N ASP A 165 -15.75 -10.75 -3.21
CA ASP A 165 -14.93 -9.60 -2.82
C ASP A 165 -13.44 -9.92 -2.87
N THR A 166 -13.00 -10.91 -2.09
CA THR A 166 -11.60 -11.37 -2.07
C THR A 166 -11.08 -11.82 -3.43
N MET A 167 -11.90 -12.49 -4.24
CA MET A 167 -11.48 -12.88 -5.60
C MET A 167 -11.25 -11.65 -6.48
N ILE A 168 -12.14 -10.65 -6.40
CA ILE A 168 -11.99 -9.39 -7.14
C ILE A 168 -10.77 -8.62 -6.66
N ASP A 169 -10.51 -8.57 -5.35
CA ASP A 169 -9.34 -7.88 -4.77
C ASP A 169 -8.02 -8.51 -5.19
N LEU A 170 -7.94 -9.84 -5.19
CA LEU A 170 -6.79 -10.55 -5.74
C LEU A 170 -6.58 -10.23 -7.22
N ILE A 171 -7.65 -10.24 -8.04
CA ILE A 171 -7.55 -9.91 -9.47
C ILE A 171 -7.06 -8.47 -9.66
N ILE A 172 -7.67 -7.51 -8.97
CA ILE A 172 -7.33 -6.09 -9.08
C ILE A 172 -5.91 -5.84 -8.56
N GLY A 173 -5.49 -6.50 -7.49
CA GLY A 173 -4.14 -6.34 -6.96
C GLY A 173 -3.06 -7.00 -7.82
N ILE A 174 -3.36 -8.11 -8.49
CA ILE A 174 -2.51 -8.67 -9.53
C ILE A 174 -2.38 -7.67 -10.70
N LEU A 175 -3.48 -7.04 -11.13
CA LEU A 175 -3.45 -5.99 -12.16
C LEU A 175 -2.57 -4.80 -11.73
N GLY A 176 -2.68 -4.32 -10.49
CA GLY A 176 -1.81 -3.28 -9.95
C GLY A 176 -0.32 -3.66 -10.01
N SER A 177 -0.01 -4.89 -9.61
CA SER A 177 1.38 -5.43 -9.67
C SER A 177 1.91 -5.52 -11.11
N LEU A 178 1.05 -5.89 -12.07
CA LEU A 178 1.37 -5.92 -13.49
C LEU A 178 1.59 -4.51 -14.05
N ILE A 179 0.76 -3.53 -13.70
CA ILE A 179 0.92 -2.12 -14.12
C ILE A 179 2.31 -1.61 -13.73
N PHE A 180 2.75 -1.85 -12.49
CA PHE A 180 4.09 -1.48 -12.04
C PHE A 180 5.19 -2.14 -12.90
N THR A 181 5.02 -3.43 -13.20
CA THR A 181 5.97 -4.20 -13.99
C THR A 181 6.07 -3.67 -15.43
N PHE A 182 4.93 -3.45 -16.10
CA PHE A 182 4.86 -2.90 -17.45
C PHE A 182 5.44 -1.49 -17.53
N TYR A 183 5.15 -0.63 -16.56
CA TYR A 183 5.74 0.70 -16.47
C TYR A 183 7.27 0.65 -16.50
N ASN A 184 7.89 -0.26 -15.73
CA ASN A 184 9.34 -0.37 -15.69
C ASN A 184 9.94 -0.97 -16.98
N ILE A 185 9.22 -1.88 -17.65
CA ILE A 185 9.60 -2.38 -18.98
C ILE A 185 9.65 -1.21 -19.98
N ILE A 186 8.55 -0.46 -20.11
CA ILE A 186 8.44 0.68 -21.03
C ILE A 186 9.52 1.72 -20.74
N LYS A 187 9.70 2.09 -19.46
CA LYS A 187 10.74 3.02 -19.03
C LYS A 187 12.13 2.56 -19.45
N SER A 188 12.43 1.26 -19.32
CA SER A 188 13.71 0.70 -19.73
C SER A 188 13.93 0.78 -21.25
N MET A 189 12.88 0.55 -22.04
CA MET A 189 12.92 0.65 -23.50
C MET A 189 13.20 2.09 -23.95
N ILE A 190 12.49 3.06 -23.38
CA ILE A 190 12.69 4.49 -23.67
C ILE A 190 14.13 4.92 -23.35
N ASN A 191 14.68 4.47 -22.22
CA ASN A 191 16.05 4.81 -21.83
C ASN A 191 17.10 4.22 -22.77
N ARG A 192 16.87 3.01 -23.32
CA ARG A 192 17.76 2.42 -24.34
C ARG A 192 17.77 3.23 -25.63
N VAL A 193 16.60 3.67 -26.10
CA VAL A 193 16.47 4.49 -27.32
C VAL A 193 17.16 5.86 -27.16
N LYS A 194 16.98 6.51 -26.00
CA LYS A 194 17.67 7.79 -25.71
C LYS A 194 19.19 7.67 -25.68
N TRP A 195 19.71 6.51 -25.31
CA TRP A 195 21.15 6.29 -25.25
C TRP A 195 21.74 5.95 -26.61
N SER A 196 21.03 5.18 -27.45
CA SER A 196 21.48 4.94 -28.83
C SER A 196 21.51 6.24 -29.64
N SER A 197 20.51 7.11 -29.54
CA SER A 197 20.49 8.38 -30.28
C SER A 197 21.65 9.33 -29.92
N ARG A 198 22.10 9.34 -28.66
CA ARG A 198 23.26 10.14 -28.22
C ARG A 198 24.60 9.66 -28.78
N ARG A 199 24.70 8.41 -29.23
CA ARG A 199 25.93 7.88 -29.85
C ARG A 199 26.12 8.34 -31.30
N PHE A 200 25.04 8.74 -31.97
CA PHE A 200 25.08 9.18 -33.37
C PHE A 200 25.29 10.70 -33.53
N ILE A 201 25.41 11.46 -32.43
CA ILE A 201 25.67 12.91 -32.42
C ILE A 201 27.10 13.21 -31.96
N LYS A 202 28.03 12.27 -32.15
CA LYS A 202 29.48 12.47 -31.98
C LYS A 202 30.17 12.11 -33.27
#